data_AF-A0A7C0W490-F1
#
_entry.id   AF-A0A7C0W490-F1
#
_cell.length_a   1.000
_cell.length_b   1.000
_cell.length_c   1.000
_cell.angle_alpha   90.00
_cell.angle_beta   90.00
_cell.angle_gamma   90.00
#
_symmetry.space_group_name_H-M   'P 1'
#
loop_
_entity.id
_entity.type
_entity.pdbx_description
1 polymer ?
#
loop_
_entity_poly.entity_id
_entity_poly.type
_entity_poly.pdbx_seq_one_letter_code
_entity_poly.pdbx_strand_id
1 'polypeptide(L)' 'MVWITPEAPAPFELAQWVGCGLCLAVGPTYRLTADETASPRGRLAAMAAVADGTVAIDSIFDDVIGFCL' A
#
# COMPACT_ATOMS: atom_id res chain seq x y z
N MET A 1 -13.66 2.37 -10.72
CA MET A 1 -12.19 2.22 -10.71
C MET A 1 -11.91 0.75 -10.55
N VAL A 2 -11.25 0.10 -11.52
CA VAL A 2 -11.14 -1.37 -11.58
C VAL A 2 -9.67 -1.74 -11.47
N TRP A 3 -9.35 -2.63 -10.55
CA TRP A 3 -8.04 -3.27 -10.47
C TRP A 3 -7.72 -3.96 -11.79
N ILE A 4 -6.48 -3.81 -12.28
CA ILE A 4 -6.06 -4.35 -13.59
C ILE A 4 -5.47 -5.76 -13.50
N THR A 5 -5.27 -6.30 -12.29
CA THR A 5 -4.64 -7.60 -12.04
C THR A 5 -5.62 -8.62 -11.45
N PRO A 6 -5.50 -9.92 -11.80
CA PRO A 6 -6.32 -10.97 -11.21
C PRO A 6 -6.03 -11.21 -9.71
N GLU A 7 -4.85 -10.83 -9.23
CA GLU A 7 -4.42 -10.89 -7.84
C GLU A 7 -4.74 -9.63 -7.02
N ALA A 8 -5.73 -8.84 -7.43
CA ALA A 8 -6.19 -7.69 -6.66
C ALA A 8 -6.70 -8.11 -5.27
N PRO A 9 -6.45 -7.30 -4.22
CA PRO A 9 -6.89 -7.63 -2.87
C PRO A 9 -8.41 -7.69 -2.79
N ALA A 10 -8.93 -8.75 -2.18
CA ALA A 10 -10.35 -8.85 -1.89
C ALA A 10 -10.74 -7.81 -0.82
N PRO A 11 -11.98 -7.27 -0.86
CA PRO A 11 -12.39 -6.25 0.11
C PRO A 11 -12.21 -6.65 1.57
N PHE A 12 -12.38 -7.94 1.89
CA PHE A 12 -12.20 -8.43 3.26
C PHE A 12 -10.73 -8.43 3.71
N GLU A 13 -9.77 -8.58 2.79
CA GLU A 13 -8.34 -8.59 3.12
C GLU A 13 -7.88 -7.19 3.53
N LEU A 14 -8.35 -6.16 2.83
CA LEU A 14 -8.11 -4.77 3.20
C LEU A 14 -8.85 -4.40 4.50
N ALA A 15 -10.04 -4.93 4.74
CA ALA A 15 -10.80 -4.69 5.98
C ALA A 15 -10.12 -5.24 7.25
N GLN A 16 -9.20 -6.20 7.12
CA GLN A 16 -8.43 -6.73 8.25
C GLN A 16 -7.27 -5.81 8.67
N TRP A 17 -6.92 -4.83 7.84
CA TRP A 17 -5.84 -3.89 8.12
C TRP A 17 -6.30 -2.82 9.12
N VAL A 18 -5.51 -2.64 10.18
CA VAL A 18 -5.81 -1.70 11.28
C VAL A 18 -4.89 -0.48 11.33
N GLY A 19 -3.92 -0.37 10.42
CA GLY A 19 -3.02 0.78 10.36
C GLY A 19 -2.03 0.93 11.53
N CYS A 20 -1.80 -0.10 12.34
CA CYS A 20 -1.07 0.00 13.63
C CYS A 20 0.43 0.32 13.55
N GLY A 21 1.07 0.21 12.38
CA GLY A 21 2.49 0.55 12.22
C GLY A 21 3.50 -0.51 12.68
N LEU A 22 3.08 -1.67 13.16
CA LEU A 22 4.00 -2.76 13.56
C LEU A 22 4.97 -3.17 12.44
N CYS A 23 4.52 -3.08 11.17
CA CYS A 23 5.36 -3.42 10.02
C CYS A 23 6.52 -2.43 9.77
N LEU A 24 6.48 -1.21 10.32
CA LEU A 24 7.52 -0.20 10.11
C LEU A 24 8.86 -0.67 10.68
N ALA A 25 8.84 -1.35 11.82
CA ALA A 25 10.07 -1.83 12.47
C ALA A 25 10.78 -2.95 11.70
N VAL A 26 10.08 -3.65 10.79
CA VAL A 26 10.60 -4.83 10.10
C VAL A 26 10.89 -4.58 8.62
N GLY A 27 10.21 -3.62 7.98
CA GLY A 27 10.36 -3.35 6.55
C GLY A 27 11.77 -2.85 6.18
N PRO A 28 12.52 -3.55 5.32
CA PRO A 28 13.92 -3.18 5.01
C PRO A 28 14.02 -1.81 4.34
N THR A 29 13.14 -1.51 3.38
CA THR A 29 13.09 -0.23 2.67
C THR A 29 12.86 0.92 3.64
N TYR A 30 11.81 0.86 4.45
CA TYR A 30 11.49 1.88 5.45
C TYR A 30 12.63 2.09 6.46
N ARG A 31 13.30 1.02 6.91
CA ARG A 31 14.43 1.14 7.84
C ARG A 31 15.62 1.90 7.26
N LEU A 32 15.79 1.87 5.94
CA LEU A 32 16.89 2.55 5.24
C LEU A 32 16.51 3.96 4.79
N THR A 33 15.27 4.17 4.36
CA THR A 33 14.83 5.45 3.76
C THR A 33 14.06 6.33 4.73
N ALA A 34 13.50 5.76 5.81
CA ALA A 34 12.46 6.36 6.64
C ALA A 34 11.22 6.84 5.86
N ASP A 35 11.05 6.37 4.61
CA ASP A 35 9.90 6.68 3.77
C ASP A 35 8.77 5.72 4.06
N GLU A 36 7.76 6.21 4.76
CA GLU A 36 6.58 5.46 5.14
C GLU A 36 5.80 4.88 3.96
N THR A 37 5.79 5.56 2.82
CA THR A 37 5.07 5.10 1.62
C THR A 37 5.67 3.80 1.09
N ALA A 38 6.97 3.62 1.29
CA ALA A 38 7.71 2.41 0.94
C ALA A 38 7.49 1.24 1.93
N SER A 39 6.82 1.48 3.06
CA SER A 39 6.51 0.43 4.04
C SER A 39 5.30 -0.41 3.62
N PRO A 40 5.17 -1.66 4.10
CA PRO A 40 3.96 -2.47 3.85
C PRO A 40 2.67 -1.76 4.27
N ARG A 41 2.69 -0.98 5.36
CA ARG A 41 1.54 -0.19 5.80
C ARG A 41 1.21 0.94 4.84
N GLY A 42 2.22 1.65 4.34
CA GLY A 42 2.03 2.72 3.36
C GLY A 42 1.36 2.21 2.10
N ARG A 43 1.81 1.04 1.61
CA ARG A 43 1.21 0.38 0.43
C ARG A 43 -0.22 -0.08 0.67
N LEU A 44 -0.51 -0.70 1.81
CA LEU A 44 -1.88 -1.09 2.17
C LEU A 44 -2.80 0.12 2.31
N ALA A 45 -2.30 1.23 2.85
CA ALA A 45 -3.05 2.48 2.92
C ALA A 45 -3.39 3.01 1.51
N ALA A 46 -2.43 2.97 0.58
CA ALA A 46 -2.67 3.35 -0.82
C ALA A 46 -3.70 2.42 -1.49
N MET A 47 -3.58 1.10 -1.30
CA MET A 47 -4.54 0.13 -1.82
C MET A 47 -5.95 0.34 -1.27
N ALA A 48 -6.08 0.60 0.04
CA ALA A 48 -7.35 0.91 0.68
C ALA A 48 -7.95 2.21 0.13
N ALA A 49 -7.14 3.26 -0.04
CA ALA A 49 -7.59 4.53 -0.60
C ALA A 49 -8.13 4.38 -2.05
N VAL A 50 -7.50 3.51 -2.85
CA VAL A 50 -7.99 3.14 -4.18
C VAL A 50 -9.30 2.34 -4.10
N ALA A 51 -9.40 1.38 -3.19
CA ALA A 51 -10.62 0.58 -2.98
C ALA A 51 -11.81 1.47 -2.55
N ASP A 52 -11.56 2.46 -1.71
CA ASP A 52 -12.55 3.45 -1.24
C ASP A 52 -12.88 4.52 -2.30
N GLY A 53 -12.17 4.53 -3.44
CA GLY A 53 -12.36 5.49 -4.52
C GLY A 53 -11.85 6.90 -4.22
N THR A 54 -11.05 7.07 -3.16
CA THR A 54 -10.47 8.36 -2.75
C THR A 54 -9.20 8.70 -3.52
N VAL A 55 -8.48 7.68 -4.01
CA VAL A 55 -7.27 7.81 -4.82
C VAL A 55 -7.48 7.06 -6.14
N ALA A 56 -6.97 7.63 -7.23
CA ALA A 56 -6.95 6.97 -8.53
C ALA A 56 -5.69 6.10 -8.67
N ILE A 57 -5.80 5.03 -9.46
CA ILE A 57 -4.64 4.27 -9.94
C ILE A 57 -3.99 5.12 -11.04
N ASP A 58 -2.93 5.82 -10.68
CA ASP A 58 -2.10 6.66 -11.54
C ASP A 58 -0.60 6.36 -11.33
N SER A 59 0.28 7.17 -11.91
CA SER A 59 1.73 6.97 -11.78
C SER A 59 2.22 7.13 -10.34
N ILE A 60 1.57 7.95 -9.51
CA ILE A 60 1.96 8.14 -8.10
C ILE A 60 1.63 6.87 -7.32
N PHE A 61 0.45 6.30 -7.56
CA PHE A 61 0.10 5.00 -6.99
C PHE A 61 1.11 3.92 -7.41
N ASP A 62 1.49 3.88 -8.69
CA ASP A 62 2.45 2.92 -9.21
C ASP A 62 3.83 3.06 -8.54
N ASP A 63 4.31 4.29 -8.35
CA ASP A 63 5.56 4.57 -7.64
C ASP A 63 5.53 4.02 -6.19
N VAL A 64 4.44 4.23 -5.46
CA VAL A 64 4.28 3.76 -4.07
C VAL A 64 4.27 2.23 -3.98
N ILE A 65 3.56 1.57 -4.89
CA ILE A 65 3.43 0.11 -4.89
C ILE A 65 4.72 -0.56 -5.39
N GLY A 66 5.36 0.01 -6.41
CA GLY A 66 6.52 -0.56 -7.09
C GLY A 66 7.86 -0.29 -6.43
N PHE A 67 7.99 0.76 -5.61
CA PHE A 67 9.29 1.14 -5.04
C PHE A 67 9.84 0.10 -4.04
N CYS A 68 10.86 -0.65 -4.45
CA CYS A 68 11.61 -1.60 -3.63
C CYS A 68 13.12 -1.32 -3.74
N LEU A 69 13.86 -1.57 -2.65
CA LEU A 69 15.33 -1.48 -2.59
C LEU A 69 15.96 -2.88 -2.54
#